data_AF-A0A7X7GSY6-F1
#
_entry.id   AF-A0A7X7GSY6-F1
#
_cell.length_a   1.000
_cell.length_b   1.000
_cell.length_c   1.000
_cell.angle_alpha   90.00
_cell.angle_beta   90.00
_cell.angle_gamma   90.00
#
_symmetry.space_group_name_H-M   'P 1'
#
loop_
_entity.id
_entity.type
_entity.pdbx_description
1 polymer ?
#
loop_
_entity_poly.entity_id
_entity_poly.type
_entity_poly.pdbx_seq_one_letter_code
_entity_poly.pdbx_strand_id
1 'polypeptide(L)'
;MRLGAVHFGAVLLAVALLGVAGCGRPATEAECEQILERTARLELRERMGEADAKLLDAEVNATKQAMRESMMNNCVGKRITESALECVREAQTTKELTEGCFR
;
A
#
# COMPACT_ATOMS: atom_id res chain seq x y z
N MET A 1 37.92 23.87 29.56
CA MET A 1 36.59 23.46 29.07
C MET A 1 36.76 22.10 28.41
N ARG A 2 36.06 21.07 28.90
CA ARG A 2 36.11 19.69 28.37
C ARG A 2 34.94 19.53 27.39
N LEU A 3 35.23 19.11 26.16
CA LEU A 3 34.36 18.37 25.23
C LEU A 3 35.37 17.75 24.24
N GLY A 4 35.68 16.45 24.27
CA GLY A 4 34.77 15.32 24.30
C GLY A 4 34.79 14.71 22.90
N ALA A 5 35.79 13.87 22.62
CA ALA A 5 35.89 13.10 21.39
C ALA A 5 34.77 12.04 21.35
N VAL A 6 34.07 11.93 20.24
CA VAL A 6 33.39 10.70 19.84
C VAL A 6 33.46 10.55 18.33
N HIS A 7 34.21 9.53 17.94
CA HIS A 7 34.22 8.87 16.65
C HIS A 7 32.80 8.41 16.27
N PHE A 8 32.52 8.30 14.97
CA PHE A 8 32.23 7.03 14.28
C PHE A 8 31.56 7.34 12.94
N GLY A 9 32.15 6.82 11.88
CA GLY A 9 31.61 6.94 10.54
C GLY A 9 30.23 6.28 10.45
N ALA A 10 29.30 7.00 9.84
CA ALA A 10 28.10 6.44 9.27
C ALA A 10 27.78 7.26 8.02
N VAL A 11 28.35 6.78 6.91
CA VAL A 11 27.81 6.86 5.55
C VAL A 11 26.43 7.51 5.48
N LEU A 12 26.39 8.82 5.19
CA LEU A 12 25.18 9.44 4.66
C LEU A 12 25.13 9.09 3.18
N LEU A 13 24.65 7.86 2.92
CA LEU A 13 24.36 7.37 1.57
C LEU A 13 23.22 8.22 1.02
N ALA A 14 23.54 9.06 0.04
CA ALA A 14 22.56 9.65 -0.84
C ALA A 14 21.78 8.53 -1.54
N VAL A 15 20.46 8.51 -1.37
CA VAL A 15 19.55 7.86 -2.31
C VAL A 15 18.67 8.95 -2.90
N ALA A 16 19.14 9.47 -4.02
CA ALA A 16 18.35 10.25 -4.94
C ALA A 16 17.28 9.33 -5.55
N LEU A 17 16.06 9.37 -5.03
CA LEU A 17 14.90 8.87 -5.76
C LEU A 17 14.45 9.97 -6.73
N LEU A 18 15.15 10.04 -7.86
CA LEU A 18 14.61 10.60 -9.10
C LEU A 18 13.42 9.73 -9.48
N GLY A 19 12.26 10.04 -8.91
CA GLY A 19 10.98 9.47 -9.30
C GLY A 19 10.72 9.90 -10.74
N VAL A 20 10.93 8.97 -11.67
CA VAL A 20 10.38 9.07 -13.02
C VAL A 20 8.87 9.11 -12.81
N ALA A 21 8.30 10.31 -12.82
CA ALA A 21 6.86 10.53 -12.81
C ALA A 21 6.34 10.04 -14.16
N GLY A 22 6.21 8.72 -14.30
CA GLY A 22 5.51 8.12 -15.41
C GLY A 22 4.11 8.68 -15.40
N CYS A 23 3.68 9.30 -16.50
CA CYS A 23 2.28 9.60 -16.71
C CYS A 23 1.52 8.29 -16.51
N GLY A 24 0.74 8.18 -15.43
CA GLY A 24 0.11 6.94 -15.05
C GLY A 24 -0.68 6.30 -16.19
N ARG A 25 -0.84 4.99 -16.12
CA ARG A 25 -1.59 4.20 -17.10
C ARG A 25 -3.00 3.92 -16.61
N PRO A 26 -3.95 3.57 -17.50
CA PRO A 26 -5.23 3.01 -17.08
C PRO A 26 -5.00 1.72 -16.27
N ALA A 27 -5.66 1.64 -15.10
CA ALA A 27 -5.63 0.47 -14.23
C ALA A 27 -6.35 -0.71 -14.89
N THR A 28 -5.74 -1.88 -14.77
CA THR A 28 -6.28 -3.18 -15.19
C THR A 28 -7.13 -3.79 -14.08
N GLU A 29 -7.97 -4.76 -14.45
CA GLU A 29 -8.74 -5.54 -13.46
C GLU A 29 -7.83 -6.15 -12.39
N ALA A 30 -6.71 -6.76 -12.79
CA ALA A 30 -5.76 -7.38 -11.88
C ALA A 30 -5.16 -6.39 -10.86
N GLU A 31 -4.87 -5.15 -11.27
CA GLU A 31 -4.38 -4.11 -10.37
C GLU A 31 -5.48 -3.66 -9.40
N CYS A 32 -6.70 -3.51 -9.89
CA CYS A 32 -7.85 -3.16 -9.04
C CYS A 32 -8.16 -4.28 -8.02
N GLU A 33 -7.97 -5.54 -8.40
CA GLU A 33 -8.08 -6.68 -7.50
C GLU A 33 -6.98 -6.69 -6.43
N GLN A 34 -5.75 -6.36 -6.82
CA GLN A 34 -4.63 -6.22 -5.87
C GLN A 34 -4.94 -5.14 -4.83
N ILE A 35 -5.42 -3.98 -5.27
CA ILE A 35 -5.80 -2.88 -4.36
C ILE A 35 -6.91 -3.35 -3.43
N LEU A 36 -7.96 -3.97 -3.97
CA LEU A 36 -9.09 -4.46 -3.17
C LEU A 36 -8.65 -5.46 -2.11
N GLU A 37 -7.82 -6.43 -2.49
CA GLU A 37 -7.31 -7.43 -1.56
C GLU A 37 -6.50 -6.80 -0.43
N ARG A 38 -5.62 -5.86 -0.78
CA ARG A 38 -4.80 -5.20 0.24
C ARG A 38 -5.66 -4.36 1.17
N THR A 39 -6.62 -3.59 0.66
CA THR A 39 -7.57 -2.81 1.45
C THR A 39 -8.35 -3.72 2.40
N ALA A 40 -9.00 -4.77 1.88
CA ALA A 40 -9.77 -5.70 2.70
C ALA A 40 -8.92 -6.33 3.81
N ARG A 41 -7.68 -6.73 3.49
CA ARG A 41 -6.76 -7.32 4.47
C ARG A 41 -6.33 -6.32 5.54
N LEU A 42 -6.09 -5.07 5.20
CA LEU A 42 -5.74 -4.02 6.17
C LEU A 42 -6.93 -3.71 7.08
N GLU A 43 -8.12 -3.51 6.51
CA GLU A 43 -9.35 -3.25 7.29
C GLU A 43 -9.65 -4.38 8.27
N LEU A 44 -9.54 -5.64 7.83
CA LEU A 44 -9.83 -6.78 8.69
C LEU A 44 -8.77 -6.96 9.78
N ARG A 45 -7.49 -6.71 9.48
CA ARG A 45 -6.44 -6.70 10.51
C ARG A 45 -6.66 -5.60 11.55
N GLU A 46 -7.06 -4.40 11.11
CA GLU A 46 -7.38 -3.28 12.00
C GLU A 46 -8.58 -3.60 12.91
N ARG A 47 -9.58 -4.33 12.41
CA ARG A 47 -10.79 -4.71 13.16
C ARG A 47 -10.59 -5.91 14.09
N MET A 48 -9.87 -6.94 13.64
CA MET A 48 -9.75 -8.23 14.34
C MET A 48 -8.48 -8.34 15.19
N GLY A 49 -7.45 -7.55 14.90
CA GLY A 49 -6.12 -7.69 15.50
C GLY A 49 -5.32 -8.87 14.92
N GLU A 50 -4.10 -9.09 15.44
CA GLU A 50 -3.14 -10.06 14.89
C GLU A 50 -3.42 -11.52 15.27
N ALA A 51 -4.32 -11.77 16.22
CA ALA A 51 -4.50 -13.10 16.81
C ALA A 51 -5.19 -14.13 15.89
N ASP A 52 -5.90 -13.67 14.85
CA ASP A 52 -6.83 -14.50 14.06
C ASP A 52 -6.44 -14.61 12.58
N ALA A 53 -5.15 -14.80 12.30
CA ALA A 53 -4.64 -14.89 10.92
C ALA A 53 -5.34 -15.94 10.04
N LYS A 54 -5.86 -17.04 10.62
CA LYS A 54 -6.59 -18.08 9.88
C LYS A 54 -8.02 -17.67 9.50
N LEU A 55 -8.70 -16.89 10.33
CA LEU A 55 -10.02 -16.34 10.01
C LEU A 55 -9.88 -15.19 9.02
N LEU A 56 -8.77 -14.45 9.10
CA LEU A 56 -8.47 -13.32 8.23
C LEU A 56 -8.57 -13.68 6.75
N ASP A 57 -7.97 -14.78 6.29
CA ASP A 57 -7.97 -15.10 4.85
C ASP A 57 -9.37 -15.47 4.31
N ALA A 58 -10.19 -16.17 5.11
CA ALA A 58 -11.57 -16.48 4.74
C ALA A 58 -12.41 -15.19 4.66
N GLU A 59 -12.24 -14.32 5.64
CA GLU A 59 -12.98 -13.05 5.73
C GLU A 59 -12.52 -12.04 4.66
N VAL A 60 -11.23 -12.02 4.33
CA VAL A 60 -10.69 -11.24 3.21
C VAL A 60 -11.35 -11.69 1.91
N ASN A 61 -11.45 -12.99 1.66
CA ASN A 61 -12.09 -13.49 0.46
C ASN A 61 -13.58 -13.13 0.40
N ALA A 62 -14.31 -13.26 1.51
CA ALA A 62 -15.72 -12.86 1.58
C ALA A 62 -15.89 -11.35 1.31
N THR A 63 -15.06 -10.52 1.94
CA THR A 63 -15.07 -9.07 1.76
C THR A 63 -14.72 -8.66 0.33
N LYS A 64 -13.69 -9.28 -0.26
CA LYS A 64 -13.32 -9.07 -1.67
C LYS A 64 -14.50 -9.35 -2.59
N GLN A 65 -15.18 -10.49 -2.43
CA GLN A 65 -16.31 -10.85 -3.29
C GLN A 65 -17.46 -9.85 -3.17
N ALA A 66 -17.79 -9.42 -1.95
CA ALA A 66 -18.84 -8.44 -1.70
C ALA A 66 -18.54 -7.06 -2.31
N MET A 67 -17.28 -6.65 -2.34
CA MET A 67 -16.86 -5.33 -2.81
C MET A 67 -16.38 -5.30 -4.26
N ARG A 68 -16.16 -6.48 -4.88
CA ARG A 68 -15.52 -6.62 -6.19
C ARG A 68 -16.18 -5.79 -7.26
N GLU A 69 -17.49 -5.95 -7.44
CA GLU A 69 -18.23 -5.26 -8.51
C GLU A 69 -18.10 -3.74 -8.40
N SER A 70 -18.34 -3.19 -7.21
CA SER A 70 -18.19 -1.76 -6.95
C SER A 70 -16.76 -1.28 -7.20
N MET A 71 -15.76 -2.03 -6.74
CA MET A 71 -14.36 -1.67 -6.95
C MET A 71 -13.98 -1.69 -8.44
N MET A 72 -14.35 -2.73 -9.18
CA MET A 72 -14.01 -2.83 -10.60
C MET A 72 -14.62 -1.67 -11.39
N ASN A 73 -15.88 -1.33 -11.11
CA ASN A 73 -16.58 -0.22 -11.76
C ASN A 73 -15.94 1.15 -11.49
N ASN A 74 -15.27 1.32 -10.35
CA ASN A 74 -14.69 2.60 -9.94
C ASN A 74 -13.18 2.71 -10.15
N CYS A 75 -12.48 1.59 -10.29
CA CYS A 75 -11.03 1.53 -10.43
C CYS A 75 -10.57 1.29 -11.87
N VAL A 76 -11.19 0.36 -12.61
CA VAL A 76 -10.70 -0.05 -13.93
C VAL A 76 -10.73 1.15 -14.88
N GLY A 77 -9.61 1.37 -15.58
CA GLY A 77 -9.44 2.51 -16.48
C GLY A 77 -9.05 3.83 -15.80
N LYS A 78 -9.08 3.93 -14.46
CA LYS A 78 -8.53 5.09 -13.75
C LYS A 78 -7.01 5.16 -13.93
N ARG A 79 -6.47 6.38 -13.92
CA ARG A 79 -5.02 6.57 -14.02
C ARG A 79 -4.34 6.13 -12.73
N ILE A 80 -3.39 5.22 -12.85
CA ILE A 80 -2.54 4.74 -11.76
C ILE A 80 -1.08 4.72 -12.19
N THR A 81 -0.17 5.02 -11.27
CA THR A 81 1.28 4.92 -11.51
C THR A 81 1.82 3.64 -10.90
N GLU A 82 2.96 3.17 -11.40
CA GLU A 82 3.65 2.03 -10.78
C GLU A 82 4.05 2.33 -9.33
N SER A 83 4.46 3.58 -9.04
CA SER A 83 4.77 4.02 -7.69
C SER A 83 3.58 3.95 -6.74
N ALA A 84 2.36 4.21 -7.22
CA ALA A 84 1.15 4.07 -6.42
C ALA A 84 0.87 2.60 -6.10
N LEU A 85 1.07 1.69 -7.05
CA LEU A 85 0.93 0.26 -6.81
C LEU A 85 1.99 -0.29 -5.85
N GLU A 86 3.23 0.18 -5.97
CA GLU A 86 4.29 -0.14 -5.00
C GLU A 86 3.89 0.32 -3.59
N CYS A 87 3.41 1.56 -3.45
CA CYS A 87 2.90 2.06 -2.18
C CYS A 87 1.76 1.19 -1.64
N VAL A 88 0.80 0.77 -2.46
CA VAL A 88 -0.29 -0.12 -2.04
C VAL A 88 0.27 -1.43 -1.47
N ARG A 89 1.28 -2.04 -2.12
CA ARG A 89 1.91 -3.28 -1.65
C ARG A 89 2.51 -3.13 -0.25
N GLU A 90 3.11 -1.97 0.02
CA GLU A 90 3.85 -1.69 1.25
C GLU A 90 3.00 -1.07 2.37
N ALA A 91 1.88 -0.43 2.06
CA ALA A 91 1.05 0.31 3.00
C ALA A 91 0.61 -0.54 4.20
N GLN A 92 0.78 -0.02 5.41
CA GLN A 92 0.55 -0.75 6.67
C GLN A 92 -0.80 -0.45 7.31
N THR A 93 -1.50 0.58 6.84
CA THR A 93 -2.84 0.95 7.32
C THR A 93 -3.76 1.26 6.16
N THR A 94 -5.07 1.11 6.37
CA THR A 94 -6.07 1.45 5.36
C THR A 94 -5.97 2.92 4.97
N LYS A 95 -5.70 3.80 5.94
CA LYS A 95 -5.54 5.24 5.73
C LYS A 95 -4.33 5.57 4.84
N GLU A 96 -3.18 4.95 5.11
CA GLU A 96 -1.98 5.13 4.27
C GLU A 96 -2.25 4.69 2.83
N LEU A 97 -2.92 3.56 2.65
CA LEU A 97 -3.27 3.05 1.34
C LEU A 97 -4.19 4.02 0.58
N THR A 98 -5.27 4.49 1.19
CA THR A 98 -6.30 5.28 0.49
C THR A 98 -5.93 6.75 0.32
N GLU A 99 -5.26 7.37 1.30
CA GLU A 99 -4.92 8.79 1.29
C GLU A 99 -3.45 9.08 0.89
N GLY A 100 -2.57 8.09 1.05
CA GLY A 100 -1.13 8.22 0.81
C GLY A 100 -0.71 7.78 -0.57
N CYS A 101 -1.20 6.63 -1.04
CA CYS A 101 -0.68 6.02 -2.27
C CYS A 101 -1.19 6.64 -3.58
N PHE A 102 -2.34 7.31 -3.55
CA PHE A 102 -2.98 7.86 -4.76
C PHE A 102 -2.98 9.38 -4.82
N ARG A 103 -2.06 10.01 -4.09
CA ARG A 103 -1.93 11.48 -3.99
C ARG A 103 -1.17 12.09 -5.16
#